data_AF-A0A7Y8D5Y5-F1
#
_entry.id   AF-A0A7Y8D5Y5-F1
#
_cell.length_a   1.000
_cell.length_b   1.000
_cell.length_c   1.000
_cell.angle_alpha   90.00
_cell.angle_beta   90.00
_cell.angle_gamma   90.00
#
_symmetry.space_group_name_H-M   'P 1'
#
loop_
_entity.id
_entity.type
_entity.pdbx_description
1 polymer ?
#
loop_
_entity_poly.entity_id
_entity_poly.type
_entity_poly.pdbx_seq_one_letter_code
_entity_poly.pdbx_strand_id
1 'polypeptide(L)'
;MSVLRLPQMSATAGKQTWGNLPGAALSLAIAEAASSAGRFTLLLTADSQAADRLEQELRFFAPGLPVLPFPDWETLPYDLFSPHQDIISQRIASLYRLPELSHGILVVPITTALHRLAPTRFLLGSSLVLDVGQTIDVEQMRSRLEATGYRCVDTVYEHGEFAVRGALIDLFPMGSKLPYRIDLFDDEIETLRTFDPETQRSIDKVDSIRLLPAREFPMQKEEVTRFKARFRERFDVDFRRSAIFQDLASGIIPAGIEYYLPLFFEETSTLFDYLPSDTQVFSLPGVEQAAEHFWNDVRGRYEDRRGDLSRPLLPPSELFLPVEDCFAQLKQWPRVVVSADDVEPGTGRERFPART
;
A
#
# COMPACT_ATOMS: atom_id res chain seq x y z
N MET A 1 3.45 -27.88 14.55
CA MET A 1 3.11 -27.93 15.99
C MET A 1 3.67 -26.67 16.63
N SER A 2 2.91 -26.00 17.51
CA SER A 2 3.41 -24.82 18.24
C SER A 2 4.64 -25.19 19.07
N VAL A 3 5.68 -24.40 18.96
CA VAL A 3 6.88 -24.46 19.80
C VAL A 3 6.66 -23.66 21.08
N LEU A 4 5.92 -22.55 21.00
CA LEU A 4 5.62 -21.69 22.14
C LEU A 4 4.26 -22.02 22.74
N ARG A 5 4.15 -21.89 24.06
CA ARG A 5 2.85 -21.88 24.75
C ARG A 5 2.29 -20.47 24.69
N LEU A 6 1.46 -20.20 23.69
CA LEU A 6 0.87 -18.88 23.51
C LEU A 6 -0.21 -18.61 24.58
N PRO A 7 -0.24 -17.40 25.17
CA PRO A 7 -1.33 -17.00 26.04
C PRO A 7 -2.60 -16.79 25.21
N GLN A 8 -3.76 -16.95 25.83
CA GLN A 8 -5.03 -16.69 25.17
C GLN A 8 -5.17 -15.20 24.90
N MET A 9 -5.33 -14.84 23.62
CA MET A 9 -5.63 -13.48 23.23
C MET A 9 -7.04 -13.10 23.69
N SER A 10 -7.21 -11.85 24.10
CA SER A 10 -8.54 -11.32 24.45
C SER A 10 -9.48 -11.46 23.25
N ALA A 11 -10.68 -11.98 23.49
CA ALA A 11 -11.71 -12.08 22.45
C ALA A 11 -12.27 -10.69 22.06
N THR A 12 -12.14 -9.70 22.96
CA THR A 12 -12.59 -8.31 22.79
C THR A 12 -11.42 -7.33 22.78
N ALA A 13 -11.71 -6.07 22.44
CA ALA A 13 -10.82 -4.93 22.64
C ALA A 13 -10.07 -4.97 23.97
N GLY A 14 -8.74 -4.82 23.93
CA GLY A 14 -7.87 -4.88 25.10
C GLY A 14 -6.39 -4.90 24.71
N LYS A 15 -5.52 -4.41 25.61
CA LYS A 15 -4.06 -4.38 25.40
C LYS A 15 -3.38 -5.43 26.28
N GLN A 16 -2.60 -6.31 25.67
CA GLN A 16 -1.69 -7.24 26.34
C GLN A 16 -0.24 -6.92 25.95
N THR A 17 0.71 -7.38 26.76
CA THR A 17 2.14 -7.29 26.48
C THR A 17 2.76 -8.68 26.61
N TRP A 18 3.52 -9.08 25.60
CA TRP A 18 4.34 -10.30 25.60
C TRP A 18 5.81 -9.88 25.63
N GLY A 19 6.58 -10.41 26.58
CA GLY A 19 8.00 -10.07 26.73
C GLY A 19 8.90 -11.28 26.94
N ASN A 20 10.20 -11.00 27.04
CA ASN A 20 11.29 -11.98 27.02
C ASN A 20 11.26 -12.86 25.76
N LEU A 21 11.26 -12.22 24.58
CA LEU A 21 11.27 -12.87 23.26
C LEU A 21 12.49 -12.42 22.43
N PRO A 22 13.72 -12.79 22.83
CA PRO A 22 14.93 -12.35 22.16
C PRO A 22 15.09 -12.97 20.76
N GLY A 23 15.83 -12.28 19.90
CA GLY A 23 16.15 -12.74 18.54
C GLY A 23 14.88 -13.03 17.72
N ALA A 24 14.83 -14.21 17.09
CA ALA A 24 13.71 -14.63 16.25
C ALA A 24 12.50 -15.17 17.04
N ALA A 25 12.59 -15.27 18.38
CA ALA A 25 11.48 -15.76 19.21
C ALA A 25 10.26 -14.83 19.11
N LEU A 26 10.48 -13.52 18.94
CA LEU A 26 9.43 -12.54 18.72
C LEU A 26 8.60 -12.86 17.47
N SER A 27 9.28 -13.08 16.34
CA SER A 27 8.64 -13.35 15.05
C SER A 27 7.98 -14.72 15.03
N LEU A 28 8.59 -15.71 15.69
CA LEU A 28 7.98 -17.01 15.91
C LEU A 28 6.68 -16.90 16.73
N ALA A 29 6.67 -16.11 17.81
CA ALA A 29 5.48 -15.90 18.63
C ALA A 29 4.34 -15.26 17.83
N ILE A 30 4.64 -14.25 17.01
CA ILE A 30 3.65 -13.60 16.14
C ILE A 30 3.14 -14.59 15.08
N ALA A 31 4.04 -15.34 14.43
CA ALA A 31 3.69 -16.34 13.41
C ALA A 31 2.79 -17.46 13.95
N GLU A 32 3.10 -18.02 15.12
CA GLU A 32 2.28 -19.05 15.75
C GLU A 32 0.93 -18.50 16.19
N ALA A 33 0.88 -17.27 16.71
CA ALA A 33 -0.36 -16.62 17.10
C ALA A 33 -1.26 -16.32 15.91
N ALA A 34 -0.70 -15.77 14.82
CA ALA A 34 -1.43 -15.54 13.58
C ALA A 34 -1.95 -16.86 12.97
N SER A 35 -1.15 -17.93 13.03
CA SER A 35 -1.52 -19.24 12.46
C SER A 35 -2.62 -19.95 13.25
N SER A 36 -2.67 -19.75 14.56
CA SER A 36 -3.65 -20.41 15.44
C SER A 36 -4.95 -19.64 15.64
N ALA A 37 -4.93 -18.31 15.46
CA ALA A 37 -6.09 -17.46 15.77
C ALA A 37 -7.26 -17.61 14.80
N GLY A 38 -7.02 -18.04 13.55
CA GLY A 38 -8.08 -18.07 12.54
C GLY A 38 -8.57 -16.67 12.15
N ARG A 39 -7.70 -15.65 12.27
CA ARG A 39 -8.03 -14.22 12.11
C ARG A 39 -7.00 -13.49 11.27
N PHE A 40 -7.39 -12.34 10.74
CA PHE A 40 -6.46 -11.44 10.08
C PHE A 40 -5.58 -10.73 11.12
N THR A 41 -4.28 -10.63 10.85
CA THR A 41 -3.31 -10.00 11.74
C THR A 41 -2.75 -8.72 11.14
N LEU A 42 -2.91 -7.60 11.82
CA LEU A 42 -2.19 -6.36 11.56
C LEU A 42 -0.94 -6.30 12.44
N LEU A 43 0.25 -6.23 11.85
CA LEU A 43 1.53 -6.05 12.55
C LEU A 43 2.09 -4.66 12.30
N LEU A 44 2.12 -3.85 13.37
CA LEU A 44 2.66 -2.50 13.36
C LEU A 44 4.12 -2.47 13.83
N THR A 45 5.00 -1.92 13.01
CA THR A 45 6.41 -1.69 13.34
C THR A 45 6.69 -0.20 13.56
N ALA A 46 7.80 0.11 14.23
CA ALA A 46 8.20 1.50 14.45
C ALA A 46 8.77 2.16 13.17
N ASP A 47 9.37 1.36 12.28
CA ASP A 47 10.04 1.80 11.05
C ASP A 47 10.02 0.70 9.96
N SER A 48 10.45 1.09 8.74
CA SER A 48 10.51 0.21 7.57
C SER A 48 11.54 -0.91 7.71
N GLN A 49 12.68 -0.67 8.37
CA GLN A 49 13.71 -1.70 8.55
C GLN A 49 13.17 -2.87 9.39
N ALA A 50 12.44 -2.56 10.47
CA ALA A 50 11.77 -3.57 11.27
C ALA A 50 10.65 -4.28 10.49
N ALA A 51 9.92 -3.57 9.62
CA ALA A 51 8.91 -4.17 8.75
C ALA A 51 9.51 -5.20 7.79
N ASP A 52 10.55 -4.84 7.06
CA ASP A 52 11.20 -5.72 6.08
C ASP A 52 11.78 -6.98 6.74
N ARG A 53 12.46 -6.79 7.88
CA ARG A 53 13.00 -7.92 8.66
C ARG A 53 11.88 -8.85 9.12
N LEU A 54 10.81 -8.30 9.70
CA LEU A 54 9.70 -9.09 10.21
C LEU A 54 8.94 -9.79 9.08
N GLU A 55 8.76 -9.15 7.93
CA GLU A 55 8.15 -9.77 6.75
C GLU A 55 8.92 -11.04 6.35
N GLN A 56 10.24 -10.96 6.23
CA GLN A 56 11.09 -12.09 5.88
C GLN A 56 11.03 -13.22 6.92
N GLU A 57 11.16 -12.87 8.20
CA GLU A 57 11.10 -13.84 9.30
C GLU A 57 9.71 -14.51 9.40
N LEU A 58 8.62 -13.76 9.22
CA LEU A 58 7.26 -14.29 9.25
C LEU A 58 6.97 -15.21 8.06
N ARG A 59 7.45 -14.90 6.86
CA ARG A 59 7.35 -15.82 5.71
C ARG A 59 8.07 -17.15 5.96
N PHE A 60 9.18 -17.11 6.70
CA PHE A 60 9.90 -18.31 7.10
C PHE A 60 9.14 -19.13 8.16
N PHE A 61 8.61 -18.49 9.21
CA PHE A 61 7.94 -19.19 10.30
C PHE A 61 6.48 -19.58 10.01
N ALA A 62 5.78 -18.86 9.13
CA ALA A 62 4.40 -19.12 8.74
C ALA A 62 4.25 -19.26 7.21
N PRO A 63 4.88 -20.26 6.57
CA PRO A 63 4.83 -20.42 5.11
C PRO A 63 3.42 -20.71 4.56
N GLY A 64 2.49 -21.13 5.43
CA GLY A 64 1.09 -21.36 5.07
C GLY A 64 0.19 -20.13 5.19
N LEU A 65 0.69 -19.00 5.68
CA LEU A 65 -0.07 -17.76 5.79
C LEU A 65 0.36 -16.74 4.72
N PRO A 66 -0.59 -16.02 4.10
CA PRO A 66 -0.26 -14.84 3.33
C PRO A 66 0.40 -13.79 4.25
N VAL A 67 1.62 -13.38 3.92
CA VAL A 67 2.31 -12.24 4.56
C VAL A 67 2.41 -11.13 3.53
N LEU A 68 1.68 -10.04 3.77
CA LEU A 68 1.60 -8.87 2.90
C LEU A 68 2.44 -7.73 3.50
N PRO A 69 3.42 -7.18 2.77
CA PRO A 69 4.03 -5.92 3.14
C PRO A 69 3.15 -4.74 2.73
N PHE A 70 3.09 -3.69 3.53
CA PHE A 70 2.56 -2.39 3.10
C PHE A 70 3.65 -1.33 3.31
N PRO A 71 4.51 -1.14 2.30
CA PRO A 71 5.71 -0.32 2.46
C PRO A 71 5.37 1.17 2.50
N ASP A 72 6.27 1.91 3.13
CA ASP A 72 6.29 3.36 3.09
C ASP A 72 6.51 3.87 1.67
N TRP A 73 6.09 5.10 1.38
CA TRP A 73 6.37 5.72 0.10
C TRP A 73 7.85 6.03 -0.13
N GLU A 74 8.67 6.02 0.94
CA GLU A 74 10.09 6.41 0.92
C GLU A 74 10.31 7.83 0.40
N THR A 75 9.30 8.68 0.56
CA THR A 75 9.36 10.12 0.30
C THR A 75 9.01 10.86 1.58
N LEU A 76 9.56 12.05 1.76
CA LEU A 76 9.25 12.84 2.95
C LEU A 76 7.87 13.50 2.82
N PRO A 77 7.14 13.74 3.91
CA PRO A 77 5.89 14.50 3.86
C PRO A 77 6.05 15.81 3.05
N TYR A 78 5.16 16.01 2.08
CA TYR A 78 5.18 17.14 1.14
C TYR A 78 6.38 17.17 0.18
N ASP A 79 6.97 16.02 -0.16
CA ASP A 79 8.08 15.95 -1.10
C ASP A 79 7.76 16.49 -2.50
N LEU A 80 8.82 16.80 -3.23
CA LEU A 80 8.76 17.12 -4.65
C LEU A 80 8.92 15.88 -5.53
N PHE A 81 9.31 14.75 -4.94
CA PHE A 81 9.46 13.46 -5.62
C PHE A 81 8.21 12.60 -5.44
N SER A 82 7.92 11.78 -6.44
CA SER A 82 6.91 10.71 -6.34
C SER A 82 7.57 9.40 -5.87
N PRO A 83 6.82 8.51 -5.21
CA PRO A 83 7.32 7.20 -4.82
C PRO A 83 7.74 6.36 -6.04
N HIS A 84 8.68 5.43 -5.82
CA HIS A 84 9.12 4.50 -6.86
C HIS A 84 7.97 3.59 -7.32
N GLN A 85 7.93 3.21 -8.61
CA GLN A 85 6.81 2.42 -9.14
C GLN A 85 6.68 1.04 -8.49
N ASP A 86 7.80 0.42 -8.09
CA ASP A 86 7.78 -0.86 -7.36
C ASP A 86 7.10 -0.74 -5.99
N ILE A 87 7.29 0.38 -5.29
CA ILE A 87 6.63 0.66 -4.01
C ILE A 87 5.12 0.81 -4.25
N ILE A 88 4.72 1.59 -5.25
CA ILE A 88 3.31 1.76 -5.63
C ILE A 88 2.68 0.42 -6.01
N SER A 89 3.38 -0.39 -6.81
CA SER A 89 2.97 -1.73 -7.23
C SER A 89 2.68 -2.63 -6.02
N GLN A 90 3.61 -2.69 -5.06
CA GLN A 90 3.44 -3.49 -3.83
C GLN A 90 2.28 -2.98 -2.97
N ARG A 91 2.14 -1.67 -2.81
CA ARG A 91 1.06 -1.06 -2.03
C ARG A 91 -0.31 -1.35 -2.62
N ILE A 92 -0.47 -1.12 -3.93
CA ILE A 92 -1.73 -1.39 -4.65
C ILE A 92 -2.08 -2.88 -4.56
N ALA A 93 -1.09 -3.78 -4.71
CA ALA A 93 -1.30 -5.21 -4.56
C ALA A 93 -1.80 -5.59 -3.16
N SER A 94 -1.20 -5.03 -2.11
CA SER A 94 -1.61 -5.29 -0.73
C SER A 94 -3.01 -4.75 -0.47
N LEU A 95 -3.30 -3.49 -0.82
CA LEU A 95 -4.62 -2.90 -0.64
C LEU A 95 -5.73 -3.62 -1.41
N TYR A 96 -5.43 -4.12 -2.61
CA TYR A 96 -6.39 -4.89 -3.40
C TYR A 96 -6.72 -6.24 -2.77
N ARG A 97 -5.72 -6.92 -2.20
CA ARG A 97 -5.90 -8.26 -1.59
C ARG A 97 -6.51 -8.21 -0.20
N LEU A 98 -6.26 -7.15 0.57
CA LEU A 98 -6.67 -7.04 1.98
C LEU A 98 -8.16 -7.36 2.23
N PRO A 99 -9.12 -6.81 1.46
CA PRO A 99 -10.55 -7.07 1.70
C PRO A 99 -10.98 -8.51 1.46
N GLU A 100 -10.22 -9.29 0.68
CA GLU A 100 -10.53 -10.68 0.34
C GLU A 100 -9.94 -11.67 1.36
N LEU A 101 -9.01 -11.23 2.20
CA LEU A 101 -8.33 -12.09 3.16
C LEU A 101 -9.08 -12.15 4.49
N SER A 102 -9.51 -13.34 4.88
CA SER A 102 -9.99 -13.62 6.25
C SER A 102 -8.85 -14.00 7.20
N HIS A 103 -7.70 -14.42 6.65
CA HIS A 103 -6.55 -14.95 7.37
C HIS A 103 -5.26 -14.49 6.68
N GLY A 104 -4.28 -14.04 7.47
CA GLY A 104 -3.00 -13.54 6.95
C GLY A 104 -2.38 -12.51 7.88
N ILE A 105 -1.22 -11.99 7.50
CA ILE A 105 -0.49 -10.96 8.24
C ILE A 105 -0.20 -9.78 7.31
N LEU A 106 -0.65 -8.58 7.68
CA LEU A 106 -0.18 -7.33 7.09
C LEU A 106 0.94 -6.76 7.96
N VAL A 107 2.12 -6.54 7.38
CA VAL A 107 3.25 -5.88 8.06
C VAL A 107 3.34 -4.45 7.57
N VAL A 108 3.29 -3.48 8.49
CA VAL A 108 3.22 -2.06 8.15
C VAL A 108 3.95 -1.18 9.18
N PRO A 109 4.83 -0.26 8.74
CA PRO A 109 5.33 0.80 9.61
C PRO A 109 4.21 1.71 10.09
N ILE A 110 4.25 2.11 11.35
CA ILE A 110 3.20 2.98 11.91
C ILE A 110 3.07 4.30 11.15
N THR A 111 4.18 4.87 10.67
CA THR A 111 4.18 6.10 9.87
C THR A 111 3.34 5.94 8.61
N THR A 112 3.49 4.81 7.91
CA THR A 112 2.72 4.47 6.71
C THR A 112 1.25 4.24 7.03
N ALA A 113 0.92 3.62 8.17
CA ALA A 113 -0.46 3.41 8.59
C ALA A 113 -1.21 4.73 8.91
N LEU A 114 -0.48 5.82 9.16
CA LEU A 114 -1.08 7.15 9.33
C LEU A 114 -1.46 7.81 8.00
N HIS A 115 -0.98 7.37 6.84
CA HIS A 115 -1.38 8.01 5.58
C HIS A 115 -2.88 7.82 5.30
N ARG A 116 -3.53 8.87 4.79
CA ARG A 116 -4.80 8.72 4.09
C ARG A 116 -4.56 7.98 2.79
N LEU A 117 -5.52 7.14 2.42
CA LEU A 117 -5.47 6.25 1.28
C LEU A 117 -6.64 6.55 0.33
N ALA A 118 -6.51 6.06 -0.90
CA ALA A 118 -7.64 6.01 -1.82
C ALA A 118 -8.83 5.28 -1.19
N PRO A 119 -10.08 5.62 -1.55
CA PRO A 119 -11.24 4.84 -1.15
C PRO A 119 -11.14 3.38 -1.60
N THR A 120 -11.58 2.44 -0.76
CA THR A 120 -11.60 1.00 -1.09
C THR A 120 -12.29 0.71 -2.43
N ARG A 121 -13.40 1.42 -2.70
CA ARG A 121 -14.15 1.36 -3.96
C ARG A 121 -13.33 1.71 -5.21
N PHE A 122 -12.33 2.58 -5.08
CA PHE A 122 -11.50 2.99 -6.22
C PHE A 122 -10.63 1.83 -6.69
N LEU A 123 -9.91 1.18 -5.76
CA LEU A 123 -9.02 0.07 -6.11
C LEU A 123 -9.80 -1.17 -6.55
N LEU A 124 -10.89 -1.51 -5.85
CA LEU A 124 -11.71 -2.69 -6.18
C LEU A 124 -12.47 -2.53 -7.50
N GLY A 125 -12.98 -1.32 -7.78
CA GLY A 125 -13.75 -1.02 -9.00
C GLY A 125 -12.91 -0.84 -10.27
N SER A 126 -11.59 -0.72 -10.15
CA SER A 126 -10.72 -0.36 -11.27
C SER A 126 -9.84 -1.50 -11.79
N SER A 127 -10.17 -2.75 -11.45
CA SER A 127 -9.47 -3.92 -11.99
C SER A 127 -9.99 -4.31 -13.38
N LEU A 128 -9.09 -4.73 -14.26
CA LEU A 128 -9.40 -5.30 -15.58
C LEU A 128 -8.81 -6.71 -15.66
N VAL A 129 -9.61 -7.69 -16.07
CA VAL A 129 -9.16 -9.05 -16.34
C VAL A 129 -9.10 -9.25 -17.85
N LEU A 130 -8.00 -9.86 -18.33
CA LEU A 130 -7.79 -10.23 -19.71
C LEU A 130 -7.55 -11.72 -19.81
N ASP A 131 -8.39 -12.43 -20.56
CA ASP A 131 -8.32 -13.88 -20.71
C ASP A 131 -7.91 -14.27 -22.14
N VAL A 132 -7.23 -15.41 -22.29
CA VAL A 132 -7.00 -16.01 -23.61
C VAL A 132 -8.34 -16.27 -24.31
N GLY A 133 -8.43 -15.92 -25.59
CA GLY A 133 -9.65 -16.00 -26.41
C GLY A 133 -10.57 -14.79 -26.29
N GLN A 134 -10.22 -13.79 -25.48
CA GLN A 134 -10.98 -12.54 -25.41
C GLN A 134 -10.69 -11.65 -26.63
N THR A 135 -11.74 -11.11 -27.24
CA THR A 135 -11.62 -10.05 -28.25
C THR A 135 -11.37 -8.70 -27.60
N ILE A 136 -10.36 -7.96 -28.06
CA ILE A 136 -10.01 -6.62 -27.58
C ILE A 136 -9.83 -5.62 -28.73
N ASP A 137 -10.37 -4.42 -28.55
CA ASP A 137 -10.01 -3.26 -29.37
C ASP A 137 -8.75 -2.62 -28.77
N VAL A 138 -7.66 -2.62 -29.54
CA VAL A 138 -6.34 -2.14 -29.11
C VAL A 138 -6.35 -0.65 -28.76
N GLU A 139 -7.12 0.18 -29.49
CA GLU A 139 -7.17 1.62 -29.25
C GLU A 139 -8.02 1.95 -28.02
N GLN A 140 -9.11 1.20 -27.82
CA GLN A 140 -9.90 1.29 -26.61
C GLN A 140 -9.10 0.81 -25.39
N MET A 141 -8.32 -0.27 -25.53
CA MET A 141 -7.44 -0.77 -24.47
C MET A 141 -6.37 0.27 -24.11
N ARG A 142 -5.69 0.86 -25.10
CA ARG A 142 -4.73 1.95 -24.91
C ARG A 142 -5.36 3.10 -24.12
N SER A 143 -6.51 3.59 -24.58
CA SER A 143 -7.22 4.69 -23.92
C SER A 143 -7.58 4.35 -22.47
N ARG A 144 -7.99 3.10 -22.21
CA ARG A 144 -8.32 2.61 -20.86
C ARG A 144 -7.09 2.52 -19.97
N LEU A 145 -5.97 2.02 -20.48
CA LEU A 145 -4.70 1.92 -19.75
C LEU A 145 -4.21 3.32 -19.35
N GLU A 146 -4.16 4.26 -20.28
CA GLU A 146 -3.79 5.66 -20.03
C GLU A 146 -4.71 6.31 -18.99
N ALA A 147 -6.02 6.08 -19.10
CA ALA A 147 -7.01 6.58 -18.14
C ALA A 147 -6.85 6.01 -16.71
N THR A 148 -6.25 4.83 -16.59
CA THR A 148 -5.88 4.20 -15.30
C THR A 148 -4.45 4.53 -14.85
N GLY A 149 -3.76 5.43 -15.56
CA GLY A 149 -2.46 5.98 -15.21
C GLY A 149 -1.25 5.22 -15.78
N TYR A 150 -1.46 4.22 -16.65
CA TYR A 150 -0.35 3.53 -17.31
C TYR A 150 0.31 4.43 -18.34
N ARG A 151 1.64 4.30 -18.49
CA ARG A 151 2.45 5.07 -19.44
C ARG A 151 2.68 4.27 -20.72
N CYS A 152 2.33 4.84 -21.87
CA CYS A 152 2.69 4.29 -23.16
C CYS A 152 4.18 4.56 -23.41
N VAL A 153 4.98 3.51 -23.60
CA VAL A 153 6.42 3.55 -23.82
C VAL A 153 6.81 2.71 -25.04
N ASP A 154 8.03 2.87 -25.55
CA ASP A 154 8.53 2.07 -26.66
C ASP A 154 8.91 0.64 -26.22
N THR A 155 9.38 0.48 -24.98
CA THR A 155 9.78 -0.80 -24.39
C THR A 155 9.48 -0.77 -22.90
N VAL A 156 8.83 -1.83 -22.43
CA VAL A 156 8.37 -1.97 -21.05
C VAL A 156 9.52 -2.50 -20.18
N TYR A 157 9.85 -1.73 -19.13
CA TYR A 157 10.85 -2.10 -18.12
C TYR A 157 10.29 -2.04 -16.70
N GLU A 158 9.45 -1.06 -16.41
CA GLU A 158 8.92 -0.79 -15.06
C GLU A 158 7.43 -1.09 -14.95
N HIS A 159 6.97 -1.28 -13.72
CA HIS A 159 5.55 -1.32 -13.39
C HIS A 159 4.80 -0.07 -13.87
N GLY A 160 3.56 -0.26 -14.35
CA GLY A 160 2.73 0.84 -14.84
C GLY A 160 3.05 1.26 -16.26
N GLU A 161 3.87 0.50 -16.99
CA GLU A 161 4.20 0.75 -18.40
C GLU A 161 3.47 -0.22 -19.33
N PHE A 162 3.21 0.24 -20.55
CA PHE A 162 2.76 -0.60 -21.64
C PHE A 162 3.30 -0.13 -22.99
N ALA A 163 3.42 -1.04 -23.94
CA ALA A 163 3.85 -0.79 -25.31
C ALA A 163 2.96 -1.57 -26.28
N VAL A 164 2.62 -0.95 -27.41
CA VAL A 164 1.81 -1.59 -28.48
C VAL A 164 2.65 -1.64 -29.75
N ARG A 165 2.85 -2.85 -30.29
CA ARG A 165 3.70 -3.13 -31.45
C ARG A 165 3.00 -4.08 -32.42
N GLY A 166 2.17 -3.53 -33.30
CA GLY A 166 1.34 -4.32 -34.21
C GLY A 166 0.37 -5.18 -33.42
N ALA A 167 0.50 -6.51 -33.55
CA ALA A 167 -0.31 -7.49 -32.84
C ALA A 167 0.17 -7.79 -31.40
N LEU A 168 1.30 -7.21 -30.96
CA LEU A 168 1.83 -7.43 -29.63
C LEU A 168 1.49 -6.25 -28.70
N ILE A 169 1.02 -6.57 -27.50
CA ILE A 169 0.91 -5.61 -26.40
C ILE A 169 1.77 -6.11 -25.25
N ASP A 170 2.81 -5.37 -24.90
CA ASP A 170 3.56 -5.61 -23.67
C ASP A 170 3.05 -4.68 -22.58
N LEU A 171 2.92 -5.17 -21.36
CA LEU A 171 2.46 -4.38 -20.24
C LEU A 171 3.00 -4.93 -18.92
N PHE A 172 3.28 -4.05 -17.97
CA PHE A 172 3.72 -4.43 -16.63
C PHE A 172 2.68 -4.01 -15.59
N PRO A 173 1.78 -4.93 -15.18
CA PRO A 173 0.70 -4.59 -14.27
C PRO A 173 1.20 -4.29 -12.87
N MET A 174 0.59 -3.30 -12.20
CA MET A 174 0.78 -3.13 -10.76
C MET A 174 0.37 -4.40 -10.02
N GLY A 175 1.22 -4.82 -9.08
CA GLY A 175 1.08 -6.02 -8.28
C GLY A 175 1.53 -7.34 -8.92
N SER A 176 2.00 -7.31 -10.18
CA SER A 176 2.66 -8.46 -10.79
C SER A 176 4.15 -8.52 -10.40
N LYS A 177 4.78 -9.68 -10.50
CA LYS A 177 6.25 -9.80 -10.38
C LYS A 177 6.97 -9.65 -11.72
N LEU A 178 6.28 -9.99 -12.81
CA LEU A 178 6.81 -9.98 -14.16
C LEU A 178 5.82 -9.26 -15.09
N PRO A 179 6.31 -8.60 -16.14
CA PRO A 179 5.45 -8.06 -17.18
C PRO A 179 4.89 -9.18 -18.06
N TYR A 180 3.86 -8.84 -18.82
CA TYR A 180 3.16 -9.75 -19.72
C TYR A 180 3.23 -9.25 -21.17
N ARG A 181 3.35 -10.20 -22.08
CA ARG A 181 3.20 -10.05 -23.52
C ARG A 181 1.89 -10.70 -23.96
N ILE A 182 1.02 -9.88 -24.52
CA ILE A 182 -0.23 -10.28 -25.16
C ILE A 182 0.06 -10.40 -26.66
N ASP A 183 -0.22 -11.57 -27.23
CA ASP A 183 -0.15 -11.84 -28.66
C ASP A 183 -1.57 -11.90 -29.23
N LEU A 184 -1.86 -11.08 -30.23
CA LEU A 184 -3.17 -10.97 -30.85
C LEU A 184 -3.19 -11.66 -32.21
N PHE A 185 -4.26 -12.39 -32.48
CA PHE A 185 -4.61 -12.83 -33.83
C PHE A 185 -5.85 -12.04 -34.26
N ASP A 186 -5.67 -11.13 -35.22
CA ASP A 186 -6.62 -10.05 -35.52
C ASP A 186 -6.96 -9.22 -34.26
N ASP A 187 -8.14 -9.38 -33.69
CA ASP A 187 -8.61 -8.71 -32.47
C ASP A 187 -8.75 -9.67 -31.27
N GLU A 188 -8.38 -10.94 -31.40
CA GLU A 188 -8.48 -11.95 -30.34
C GLU A 188 -7.14 -12.20 -29.64
N ILE A 189 -7.16 -12.31 -28.30
CA ILE A 189 -6.00 -12.71 -27.51
C ILE A 189 -5.66 -14.18 -27.79
N GLU A 190 -4.66 -14.43 -28.62
CA GLU A 190 -4.20 -15.79 -28.95
C GLU A 190 -3.35 -16.37 -27.81
N THR A 191 -2.38 -15.60 -27.29
CA THR A 191 -1.56 -16.04 -26.16
C THR A 191 -1.24 -14.93 -25.18
N LEU A 192 -1.16 -15.30 -23.90
CA LEU A 192 -0.62 -14.47 -22.83
C LEU A 192 0.64 -15.13 -22.28
N ARG A 193 1.72 -14.36 -22.15
CA ARG A 193 3.00 -14.85 -21.64
C ARG A 193 3.63 -13.88 -20.67
N THR A 194 4.26 -14.35 -19.61
CA THR A 194 5.21 -13.52 -18.86
C THR A 194 6.47 -13.31 -19.70
N PHE A 195 7.21 -12.22 -19.46
CA PHE A 195 8.52 -12.02 -20.07
C PHE A 195 9.50 -11.36 -19.09
N ASP A 196 10.79 -11.51 -19.38
CA ASP A 196 11.86 -10.88 -18.61
C ASP A 196 12.08 -9.44 -19.13
N PRO A 197 11.92 -8.40 -18.29
CA PRO A 197 12.01 -7.00 -18.73
C PRO A 197 13.41 -6.59 -19.21
N GLU A 198 14.48 -7.27 -18.79
CA GLU A 198 15.84 -6.94 -19.20
C GLU A 198 16.19 -7.58 -20.55
N THR A 199 15.88 -8.86 -20.71
CA THR A 199 16.21 -9.63 -21.93
C THR A 199 15.13 -9.55 -23.01
N GLN A 200 13.93 -9.09 -22.65
CA GLN A 200 12.74 -8.98 -23.52
C GLN A 200 12.26 -10.34 -24.09
N ARG A 201 12.62 -11.44 -23.42
CA ARG A 201 12.27 -12.82 -23.82
C ARG A 201 11.08 -13.33 -23.02
N SER A 202 10.14 -13.96 -23.71
CA SER A 202 9.01 -14.63 -23.08
C SER A 202 9.46 -15.81 -22.22
N ILE A 203 8.74 -16.05 -21.13
CA ILE A 203 9.04 -17.08 -20.14
C ILE A 203 7.88 -18.10 -20.12
N ASP A 204 6.85 -17.88 -19.30
CA ASP A 204 5.76 -18.82 -19.07
C ASP A 204 4.48 -18.39 -19.80
N LYS A 205 3.66 -19.35 -20.22
CA LYS A 205 2.28 -19.06 -20.67
C LYS A 205 1.36 -18.94 -19.46
N VAL A 206 0.39 -18.03 -19.56
CA VAL A 206 -0.69 -17.87 -18.57
C VAL A 206 -2.03 -17.82 -19.29
N ASP A 207 -3.10 -18.14 -18.59
CA ASP A 207 -4.46 -18.13 -19.17
C ASP A 207 -5.17 -16.78 -18.98
N SER A 208 -4.73 -15.99 -18.00
CA SER A 208 -5.38 -14.74 -17.60
C SER A 208 -4.39 -13.76 -16.99
N ILE A 209 -4.64 -12.46 -17.19
CA ILE A 209 -3.93 -11.35 -16.56
C ILE A 209 -4.92 -10.50 -15.79
N ARG A 210 -4.55 -10.09 -14.58
CA ARG A 210 -5.28 -9.08 -13.80
C ARG A 210 -4.49 -7.78 -13.79
N LEU A 211 -5.13 -6.71 -14.23
CA LEU A 211 -4.60 -5.35 -14.24
C LEU A 211 -5.20 -4.56 -13.10
N LEU A 212 -4.33 -4.05 -12.23
CA LEU A 212 -4.69 -3.07 -11.22
C LEU A 212 -4.38 -1.65 -11.76
N PRO A 213 -4.96 -0.58 -11.19
CA PRO A 213 -4.61 0.79 -11.55
C PRO A 213 -3.11 1.03 -11.42
N ALA A 214 -2.54 1.89 -12.26
CA ALA A 214 -1.12 2.24 -12.17
C ALA A 214 -0.81 3.18 -10.99
N ARG A 215 -1.82 3.77 -10.35
CA ARG A 215 -1.68 4.78 -9.30
C ARG A 215 -2.72 4.60 -8.22
N GLU A 216 -2.43 5.14 -7.04
CA GLU A 216 -3.37 5.23 -5.91
C GLU A 216 -4.42 6.36 -6.11
N PHE A 217 -4.54 6.94 -7.30
CA PHE A 217 -5.53 7.97 -7.64
C PHE A 217 -5.92 7.89 -9.12
N PRO A 218 -7.14 8.34 -9.49
CA PRO A 218 -7.60 8.29 -10.87
C PRO A 218 -6.97 9.37 -11.76
N MET A 219 -6.79 9.04 -13.04
CA MET A 219 -6.29 9.94 -14.08
C MET A 219 -7.26 10.13 -15.25
N GLN A 220 -8.50 9.67 -15.11
CA GLN A 220 -9.58 9.92 -16.09
C GLN A 220 -9.83 11.42 -16.27
N LYS A 221 -10.21 11.85 -17.47
CA LYS A 221 -10.40 13.27 -17.82
C LYS A 221 -11.40 13.98 -16.90
N GLU A 222 -12.46 13.29 -16.52
CA GLU A 222 -13.50 13.76 -15.61
C GLU A 222 -12.93 13.94 -14.19
N GLU A 223 -12.04 13.04 -13.75
CA GLU A 223 -11.39 13.07 -12.44
C GLU A 223 -10.34 14.18 -12.36
N VAL A 224 -9.56 14.37 -13.41
CA VAL A 224 -8.63 15.52 -13.53
C VAL A 224 -9.41 16.83 -13.51
N THR A 225 -10.59 16.88 -14.14
CA THR A 225 -11.46 18.06 -14.10
C THR A 225 -11.97 18.33 -12.68
N ARG A 226 -12.40 17.28 -11.95
CA ARG A 226 -12.79 17.37 -10.54
C ARG A 226 -11.63 17.83 -9.64
N PHE A 227 -10.44 17.27 -9.81
CA PHE A 227 -9.24 17.70 -9.10
C PHE A 227 -9.01 19.20 -9.31
N LYS A 228 -9.05 19.68 -10.57
CA LYS A 228 -8.82 21.09 -10.89
C LYS A 228 -9.89 22.01 -10.29
N ALA A 229 -11.13 21.56 -10.17
CA ALA A 229 -12.18 22.31 -9.50
C ALA A 229 -11.88 22.41 -7.99
N ARG A 230 -11.67 21.27 -7.33
CA ARG A 230 -11.34 21.22 -5.89
C ARG A 230 -10.06 21.98 -5.56
N PHE A 231 -9.03 21.92 -6.40
CA PHE A 231 -7.79 22.68 -6.23
C PHE A 231 -8.05 24.19 -6.18
N ARG A 232 -8.88 24.72 -7.09
CA ARG A 232 -9.23 26.16 -7.13
C ARG A 232 -10.11 26.58 -5.97
N GLU A 233 -10.98 25.70 -5.50
CA GLU A 233 -11.81 25.94 -4.32
C GLU A 233 -10.98 25.91 -3.02
N ARG A 234 -9.99 25.02 -2.96
CA ARG A 234 -9.17 24.80 -1.77
C ARG A 234 -8.13 25.89 -1.56
N PHE A 235 -7.51 26.37 -2.65
CA PHE A 235 -6.37 27.26 -2.59
C PHE A 235 -6.66 28.62 -3.23
N ASP A 236 -6.53 29.68 -2.43
CA ASP A 236 -6.56 31.06 -2.90
C ASP A 236 -5.18 31.49 -3.42
N VAL A 237 -4.74 30.90 -4.54
CA VAL A 237 -3.45 31.17 -5.18
C VAL A 237 -3.59 31.32 -6.70
N ASP A 238 -2.60 31.95 -7.33
CA ASP A 238 -2.50 31.96 -8.79
C ASP A 238 -2.09 30.58 -9.33
N PHE A 239 -3.07 29.75 -9.66
CA PHE A 239 -2.87 28.40 -10.19
C PHE A 239 -2.04 28.35 -11.48
N ARG A 240 -1.87 29.47 -12.21
CA ARG A 240 -0.99 29.56 -13.38
C ARG A 240 0.49 29.41 -13.02
N ARG A 241 0.83 29.71 -11.76
CA ARG A 241 2.18 29.55 -11.23
C ARG A 241 2.42 28.18 -10.60
N SER A 242 1.38 27.35 -10.49
CA SER A 242 1.50 26.04 -9.86
C SER A 242 1.83 24.95 -10.85
N ALA A 243 3.03 24.38 -10.75
CA ALA A 243 3.47 23.26 -11.59
C ALA A 243 2.51 22.07 -11.45
N ILE A 244 2.09 21.72 -10.23
CA ILE A 244 1.11 20.67 -9.96
C ILE A 244 -0.16 20.86 -10.80
N PHE A 245 -0.69 22.07 -10.82
CA PHE A 245 -1.93 22.36 -11.54
C PHE A 245 -1.72 22.38 -13.07
N GLN A 246 -0.65 23.03 -13.54
CA GLN A 246 -0.40 23.19 -14.98
C GLN A 246 -0.07 21.84 -15.64
N ASP A 247 0.81 21.05 -15.02
CA ASP A 247 1.21 19.74 -15.51
C ASP A 247 -0.01 18.84 -15.62
N LEU A 248 -0.80 18.72 -14.55
CA LEU A 248 -2.02 17.91 -14.56
C LEU A 248 -3.04 18.41 -15.58
N ALA A 249 -3.16 19.74 -15.75
CA ALA A 249 -4.02 20.32 -16.77
C ALA A 249 -3.59 20.00 -18.20
N SER A 250 -2.30 19.71 -18.42
CA SER A 250 -1.73 19.29 -19.70
C SER A 250 -1.67 17.77 -19.88
N GLY A 251 -2.18 16.99 -18.92
CA GLY A 251 -2.14 15.52 -18.96
C GLY A 251 -0.82 14.92 -18.46
N ILE A 252 0.06 15.73 -17.87
CA ILE A 252 1.32 15.28 -17.27
C ILE A 252 1.08 15.01 -15.78
N ILE A 253 1.58 13.89 -15.27
CA ILE A 253 1.52 13.57 -13.84
C ILE A 253 2.75 14.23 -13.17
N PRO A 254 2.56 15.28 -12.36
CA PRO A 254 3.67 15.98 -11.76
C PRO A 254 4.27 15.20 -10.58
N ALA A 255 5.56 15.40 -10.33
CA ALA A 255 6.22 14.74 -9.21
C ALA A 255 5.71 15.26 -7.85
N GLY A 256 5.49 14.34 -6.92
CA GLY A 256 4.92 14.57 -5.59
C GLY A 256 3.42 14.89 -5.59
N ILE A 257 2.70 14.58 -6.67
CA ILE A 257 1.23 14.69 -6.76
C ILE A 257 0.50 13.84 -5.72
N GLU A 258 1.16 12.80 -5.21
CA GLU A 258 0.64 11.90 -4.17
C GLU A 258 0.21 12.68 -2.90
N TYR A 259 0.88 13.80 -2.58
CA TYR A 259 0.52 14.69 -1.47
C TYR A 259 -0.68 15.61 -1.77
N TYR A 260 -1.40 15.37 -2.86
CA TYR A 260 -2.68 15.99 -3.21
C TYR A 260 -3.80 14.97 -3.32
N LEU A 261 -3.59 13.73 -2.85
CA LEU A 261 -4.57 12.64 -2.88
C LEU A 261 -6.01 13.05 -2.50
N PRO A 262 -6.24 13.84 -1.42
CA PRO A 262 -7.60 14.27 -1.05
C PRO A 262 -8.32 15.11 -2.10
N LEU A 263 -7.61 15.73 -3.05
CA LEU A 263 -8.26 16.49 -4.14
C LEU A 263 -8.79 15.58 -5.25
N PHE A 264 -8.33 14.34 -5.34
CA PHE A 264 -8.86 13.37 -6.31
C PHE A 264 -10.18 12.75 -5.86
N PHE A 265 -10.47 12.73 -4.56
CA PHE A 265 -11.65 12.07 -4.01
C PHE A 265 -12.55 13.02 -3.23
N GLU A 266 -13.82 12.67 -3.07
CA GLU A 266 -14.72 13.40 -2.15
C GLU A 266 -14.39 13.06 -0.69
N GLU A 267 -14.03 11.81 -0.45
CA GLU A 267 -13.61 11.27 0.84
C GLU A 267 -12.41 10.37 0.61
N THR A 268 -11.49 10.34 1.57
CA THR A 268 -10.36 9.40 1.59
C THR A 268 -10.60 8.32 2.64
N SER A 269 -9.93 7.19 2.49
CA SER A 269 -9.92 6.12 3.49
C SER A 269 -8.65 6.18 4.33
N THR A 270 -8.60 5.34 5.36
CA THR A 270 -7.42 4.99 6.14
C THR A 270 -7.08 3.53 5.89
N LEU A 271 -5.92 3.06 6.36
CA LEU A 271 -5.59 1.64 6.30
C LEU A 271 -6.64 0.77 7.00
N PHE A 272 -7.22 1.27 8.09
CA PHE A 272 -8.20 0.57 8.90
C PHE A 272 -9.51 0.25 8.16
N ASP A 273 -9.89 1.06 7.17
CA ASP A 273 -11.08 0.82 6.34
C ASP A 273 -10.89 -0.36 5.36
N TYR A 274 -9.65 -0.79 5.12
CA TYR A 274 -9.32 -1.95 4.28
C TYR A 274 -9.24 -3.25 5.08
N LEU A 275 -9.19 -3.19 6.41
CA LEU A 275 -8.97 -4.35 7.25
C LEU A 275 -10.26 -5.17 7.44
N PRO A 276 -10.16 -6.50 7.50
CA PRO A 276 -11.28 -7.35 7.92
C PRO A 276 -11.78 -6.97 9.32
N SER A 277 -13.08 -7.13 9.57
CA SER A 277 -13.70 -6.76 10.84
C SER A 277 -13.12 -7.53 12.05
N ASP A 278 -12.82 -8.81 11.88
CA ASP A 278 -12.23 -9.68 12.92
C ASP A 278 -10.69 -9.66 12.91
N THR A 279 -10.11 -8.46 12.91
CA THR A 279 -8.65 -8.25 12.94
C THR A 279 -8.11 -8.36 14.38
N GLN A 280 -6.90 -8.90 14.51
CA GLN A 280 -6.07 -8.79 15.72
C GLN A 280 -4.83 -7.96 15.43
N VAL A 281 -4.38 -7.18 16.41
CA VAL A 281 -3.26 -6.25 16.24
C VAL A 281 -2.05 -6.73 17.04
N PHE A 282 -0.90 -6.80 16.38
CA PHE A 282 0.40 -6.91 17.00
C PHE A 282 1.15 -5.61 16.77
N SER A 283 1.91 -5.16 17.77
CA SER A 283 2.76 -3.98 17.62
C SER A 283 4.08 -4.17 18.35
N LEU A 284 5.16 -3.64 17.80
CA LEU A 284 6.41 -3.52 18.54
C LEU A 284 6.36 -2.37 19.56
N PRO A 285 7.25 -2.37 20.57
CA PRO A 285 7.51 -1.19 21.39
C PRO A 285 7.92 0.00 20.52
N GLY A 286 7.66 1.23 21.01
CA GLY A 286 8.08 2.45 20.31
C GLY A 286 7.17 2.92 19.17
N VAL A 287 6.19 2.11 18.73
CA VAL A 287 5.21 2.47 17.68
C VAL A 287 4.50 3.81 17.96
N GLU A 288 4.12 4.08 19.21
CA GLU A 288 3.48 5.34 19.60
C GLU A 288 4.44 6.54 19.51
N GLN A 289 5.66 6.38 20.01
CA GLN A 289 6.70 7.41 19.93
C GLN A 289 7.10 7.70 18.47
N ALA A 290 7.18 6.68 17.61
CA ALA A 290 7.45 6.84 16.19
C ALA A 290 6.32 7.61 15.47
N ALA A 291 5.06 7.32 15.81
CA ALA A 291 3.91 8.07 15.30
C ALA A 291 3.95 9.55 15.72
N GLU A 292 4.22 9.83 16.99
CA GLU A 292 4.35 11.21 17.50
C GLU A 292 5.51 11.97 16.85
N HIS A 293 6.67 11.31 16.69
CA HIS A 293 7.82 11.89 16.03
C HIS A 293 7.50 12.25 14.57
N PHE A 294 6.92 11.30 13.82
CA PHE A 294 6.48 11.54 12.45
C PHE A 294 5.50 12.71 12.36
N TRP A 295 4.55 12.82 13.29
CA TRP A 295 3.58 13.91 13.28
C TRP A 295 4.21 15.29 13.50
N ASN A 296 5.19 15.38 14.41
CA ASN A 296 5.97 16.59 14.62
C ASN A 296 6.76 16.97 13.36
N ASP A 297 7.33 15.98 12.69
CA ASP A 297 8.07 16.10 11.43
C ASP A 297 7.19 16.59 10.26
N VAL A 298 5.97 16.07 10.15
CA VAL A 298 4.96 16.53 9.19
C VAL A 298 4.59 17.98 9.45
N ARG A 299 4.34 18.35 10.72
CA ARG A 299 3.99 19.72 11.10
C ARG A 299 5.12 20.70 10.80
N GLY A 300 6.36 20.34 11.14
CA GLY A 300 7.54 21.15 10.83
C GLY A 300 7.65 21.42 9.32
N ARG A 301 7.57 20.37 8.49
CA ARG A 301 7.63 20.51 7.03
C ARG A 301 6.48 21.34 6.46
N TYR A 302 5.27 21.18 6.99
CA TYR A 302 4.13 22.01 6.58
C TYR A 302 4.39 23.49 6.86
N GLU A 303 4.85 23.84 8.07
CA GLU A 303 5.15 25.23 8.42
C GLU A 303 6.30 25.82 7.60
N ASP A 304 7.35 25.03 7.34
CA ASP A 304 8.50 25.47 6.55
C ASP A 304 8.14 25.73 5.08
N ARG A 305 7.19 24.95 4.53
CA ARG A 305 6.90 24.94 3.08
C ARG A 305 5.60 25.63 2.67
N ARG A 306 4.64 25.85 3.59
CA ARG A 306 3.33 26.48 3.29
C ARG A 306 3.42 27.90 2.72
N GLY A 307 4.57 28.57 2.83
CA GLY A 307 4.81 29.88 2.24
C GLY A 307 4.99 29.88 0.72
N ASP A 308 5.30 28.73 0.11
CA ASP A 308 5.43 28.61 -1.34
C ASP A 308 4.06 28.53 -2.01
N LEU A 309 3.56 29.68 -2.49
CA LEU A 309 2.29 29.77 -3.18
C LEU A 309 2.28 29.10 -4.56
N SER A 310 3.45 28.75 -5.12
CA SER A 310 3.51 27.97 -6.36
C SER A 310 3.19 26.49 -6.12
N ARG A 311 3.34 26.01 -4.88
CA ARG A 311 3.00 24.64 -4.48
C ARG A 311 2.22 24.67 -3.16
N PRO A 312 0.97 25.16 -3.18
CA PRO A 312 0.18 25.27 -1.96
C PRO A 312 -0.04 23.87 -1.37
N LEU A 313 0.06 23.76 -0.04
CA LEU A 313 0.02 22.47 0.66
C LEU A 313 -1.36 22.23 1.28
N LEU A 314 -1.81 20.98 1.26
CA LEU A 314 -2.94 20.55 2.07
C LEU A 314 -2.54 20.51 3.56
N PRO A 315 -3.44 20.87 4.49
CA PRO A 315 -3.21 20.69 5.91
C PRO A 315 -2.84 19.25 6.27
N PRO A 316 -1.94 19.02 7.25
CA PRO A 316 -1.51 17.68 7.65
C PRO A 316 -2.65 16.69 7.94
N SER A 317 -3.72 17.15 8.60
CA SER A 317 -4.86 16.30 8.99
C SER A 317 -5.68 15.76 7.81
N GLU A 318 -5.52 16.32 6.61
CA GLU A 318 -6.17 15.83 5.38
C GLU A 318 -5.34 14.75 4.68
N LEU A 319 -4.03 14.72 4.90
CA LEU A 319 -3.12 13.76 4.26
C LEU A 319 -2.76 12.60 5.16
N PHE A 320 -2.81 12.84 6.46
CA PHE A 320 -2.43 11.88 7.45
C PHE A 320 -3.46 11.87 8.60
N LEU A 321 -3.60 10.73 9.26
CA LEU A 321 -4.47 10.50 10.40
C LEU A 321 -3.76 11.01 11.67
N PRO A 322 -4.40 11.85 12.50
CA PRO A 322 -3.85 12.21 13.80
C PRO A 322 -3.52 10.99 14.65
N VAL A 323 -2.45 11.08 15.44
CA VAL A 323 -1.96 9.96 16.27
C VAL A 323 -3.04 9.45 17.23
N GLU A 324 -3.73 10.37 17.89
CA GLU A 324 -4.86 10.06 18.79
C GLU A 324 -6.00 9.30 18.10
N ASP A 325 -6.35 9.68 16.88
CA ASP A 325 -7.39 9.04 16.09
C ASP A 325 -6.96 7.64 15.65
N CYS A 326 -5.69 7.46 15.24
CA CYS A 326 -5.10 6.17 14.92
C CYS A 326 -5.20 5.21 16.12
N PHE A 327 -4.72 5.63 17.28
CA PHE A 327 -4.78 4.79 18.49
C PHE A 327 -6.21 4.61 19.02
N ALA A 328 -7.14 5.52 18.73
CA ALA A 328 -8.56 5.33 19.01
C ALA A 328 -9.16 4.22 18.14
N GLN A 329 -8.82 4.16 16.84
CA GLN A 329 -9.25 3.08 15.95
C GLN A 329 -8.67 1.72 16.37
N LEU A 330 -7.39 1.67 16.77
CA LEU A 330 -6.76 0.43 17.25
C LEU A 330 -7.44 -0.17 18.49
N LYS A 331 -8.17 0.62 19.28
CA LYS A 331 -8.93 0.12 20.45
C LYS A 331 -10.12 -0.76 20.05
N GLN A 332 -10.50 -0.82 18.78
CA GLN A 332 -11.58 -1.70 18.32
C GLN A 332 -11.16 -3.17 18.31
N TRP A 333 -9.86 -3.45 18.27
CA TRP A 333 -9.31 -4.81 18.14
C TRP A 333 -8.50 -5.23 19.38
N PRO A 334 -8.37 -6.54 19.64
CA PRO A 334 -7.40 -7.03 20.60
C PRO A 334 -5.98 -6.69 20.12
N ARG A 335 -5.19 -6.07 21.00
CA ARG A 335 -3.83 -5.64 20.69
C ARG A 335 -2.80 -6.29 21.61
N VAL A 336 -1.73 -6.82 21.02
CA VAL A 336 -0.57 -7.37 21.74
C VAL A 336 0.67 -6.54 21.41
N VAL A 337 1.32 -6.00 22.44
CA VAL A 337 2.66 -5.42 22.32
C VAL A 337 3.69 -6.53 22.52
N VAL A 338 4.47 -6.86 21.50
CA VAL A 338 5.47 -7.94 21.57
C VAL A 338 6.85 -7.34 21.69
N SER A 339 7.54 -7.62 22.80
CA SER A 339 8.85 -7.08 23.11
C SER A 339 9.91 -8.17 23.19
N ALA A 340 11.11 -7.86 22.68
CA ALA A 340 12.28 -8.70 22.93
C ALA A 340 12.74 -8.60 24.39
N ASP A 341 12.53 -7.45 25.02
CA ASP A 341 12.93 -7.17 26.39
C ASP A 341 12.10 -7.95 27.41
N ASP A 342 12.71 -8.19 28.57
CA ASP A 342 12.03 -8.84 29.68
C ASP A 342 10.89 -7.98 30.24
N VAL A 343 9.83 -8.63 30.72
CA VAL A 343 8.67 -7.96 31.33
C VAL A 343 8.30 -8.66 32.63
N GLU A 344 7.97 -7.88 33.65
CA GLU A 344 7.39 -8.44 34.87
C GLU A 344 5.99 -9.02 34.58
N PRO A 345 5.75 -10.31 34.88
CA PRO A 345 4.47 -10.94 34.62
C PRO A 345 3.38 -10.34 35.51
N GLY A 346 2.17 -10.22 34.98
CA GLY A 346 1.01 -9.69 35.70
C GLY A 346 -0.22 -9.64 34.83
N THR A 347 -1.29 -8.99 35.29
CA THR A 347 -2.54 -8.86 34.51
C THR A 347 -2.25 -8.21 33.16
N GLY A 348 -2.49 -8.94 32.07
CA GLY A 348 -2.22 -8.50 30.70
C GLY A 348 -0.74 -8.46 30.30
N ARG A 349 0.18 -8.95 31.14
CA ARG A 349 1.63 -9.04 30.85
C ARG A 349 2.11 -10.47 30.97
N GLU A 350 2.50 -11.07 29.85
CA GLU A 350 3.01 -12.43 29.76
C GLU A 350 4.52 -12.41 29.54
N ARG A 351 5.26 -13.13 30.38
CA ARG A 351 6.71 -13.31 30.25
C ARG A 351 7.01 -14.70 29.67
N PHE A 352 7.53 -14.76 28.46
CA PHE A 352 7.85 -16.04 27.81
C PHE A 352 9.12 -16.65 28.41
N PRO A 353 9.25 -17.99 28.47
CA PRO A 353 10.45 -18.65 28.99
C PRO A 353 11.55 -18.83 27.94
N ALA A 354 11.69 -17.89 26.99
CA ALA A 354 12.75 -17.97 25.98
C ALA A 354 14.14 -17.69 26.60
N ARG A 355 15.16 -18.37 26.07
CA ARG A 355 16.57 -18.21 26.47
C ARG A 355 17.35 -17.69 25.26
N THR A 356 18.30 -16.79 25.50
CA THR A 356 19.24 -16.28 24.49
C THR A 356 20.26 -17.32 24.05
#